data_AF-A0A1V2ZDR1-F1
#
_entry.id   AF-A0A1V2ZDR1-F1
#
_cell.length_a   1.000
_cell.length_b   1.000
_cell.length_c   1.000
_cell.angle_alpha   90.00
_cell.angle_beta   90.00
_cell.angle_gamma   90.00
#
_symmetry.space_group_name_H-M   'P 1'
#
loop_
_entity.id
_entity.type
_entity.pdbx_description
1 polymer ?
#
loop_
_entity_poly.entity_id
_entity_poly.type
_entity_poly.pdbx_seq_one_letter_code
_entity_poly.pdbx_strand_id
1 'polypeptide(L)'
;MSATTSPLTTASDERITVEGFESERLARRLELLEQSIADGERALRGATDPVSGRLVPPARGGYREQILSNLAVERALADTIRRALASRR
;
A
#
# COMPACT_ATOMS: atom_id res chain seq x y z
N MET A 1 5.96 53.60 -11.33
CA MET A 1 6.36 52.27 -10.83
C MET A 1 5.16 51.36 -10.96
N SER A 2 5.18 50.45 -11.94
CA SER A 2 4.05 49.57 -12.24
C SER A 2 4.26 48.24 -11.53
N ALA A 3 3.38 47.90 -10.59
CA ALA A 3 3.31 46.57 -10.02
C ALA A 3 2.51 45.68 -10.99
N THR A 4 3.21 44.92 -11.80
CA THR A 4 2.61 43.85 -12.61
C THR A 4 2.33 42.70 -11.66
N THR A 5 1.11 42.63 -11.13
CA THR A 5 0.61 41.44 -10.45
C THR A 5 0.38 40.39 -11.52
N SER A 6 1.34 39.50 -11.74
CA SER A 6 1.14 38.32 -12.58
C SER A 6 -0.05 37.52 -12.01
N PRO A 7 -1.05 37.15 -12.83
CA PRO A 7 -2.09 36.27 -12.35
C PRO A 7 -1.41 34.94 -12.02
N LEU A 8 -1.53 34.55 -10.74
CA LEU A 8 -1.17 33.23 -10.26
C LEU A 8 -1.80 32.24 -11.23
N THR A 9 -0.94 31.50 -11.94
CA THR A 9 -1.33 30.39 -12.81
C THR A 9 -2.39 29.60 -12.06
N THR A 10 -3.57 29.49 -12.65
CA THR A 10 -4.67 28.68 -12.14
C THR A 10 -4.13 27.28 -11.96
N ALA A 11 -3.65 26.96 -10.74
CA ALA A 11 -3.58 25.60 -10.27
C ALA A 11 -4.98 25.09 -10.50
N SER A 12 -5.10 24.16 -11.44
CA SER A 12 -6.35 23.52 -11.81
C SER A 12 -7.09 23.23 -10.52
N ASP A 13 -8.28 23.81 -10.39
CA ASP A 13 -9.23 23.49 -9.33
C ASP A 13 -9.64 22.03 -9.56
N GLU A 14 -8.74 21.09 -9.27
CA GLU A 14 -9.00 19.66 -9.19
C GLU A 14 -9.93 19.48 -8.00
N ARG A 15 -11.22 19.77 -8.23
CA ARG A 15 -12.27 19.52 -7.27
C ARG A 15 -12.23 18.03 -6.98
N ILE A 16 -11.77 17.69 -5.78
CA ILE A 16 -11.78 16.34 -5.26
C ILE A 16 -13.22 15.83 -5.39
N THR A 17 -13.45 14.93 -6.34
CA THR A 17 -14.73 14.23 -6.47
C THR A 17 -14.78 13.13 -5.42
N VAL A 18 -15.99 12.75 -5.00
CA VAL A 18 -16.17 11.63 -4.07
C VAL A 18 -15.59 10.35 -4.67
N GLU A 19 -15.80 10.13 -5.98
CA GLU A 19 -15.27 9.00 -6.71
C GLU A 19 -13.72 8.99 -6.77
N GLY A 20 -13.11 10.17 -6.95
CA GLY A 20 -11.66 10.34 -6.93
C GLY A 20 -11.06 10.05 -5.56
N PHE A 21 -11.63 10.65 -4.51
CA PHE A 21 -11.21 10.40 -3.13
C PHE A 21 -11.33 8.91 -2.73
N GLU A 22 -12.44 8.26 -3.09
CA GLU A 22 -12.62 6.83 -2.83
C GLU A 22 -11.59 5.98 -3.56
N SER A 23 -11.29 6.31 -4.81
CA SER A 23 -10.32 5.58 -5.63
C SER A 23 -8.91 5.72 -5.08
N GLU A 24 -8.51 6.94 -4.68
CA GLU A 24 -7.22 7.19 -4.01
C GLU A 24 -7.13 6.47 -2.66
N ARG A 25 -8.19 6.49 -1.87
CA ARG A 25 -8.26 5.79 -0.58
C ARG A 25 -8.09 4.27 -0.78
N LEU A 26 -8.75 3.70 -1.79
CA LEU A 26 -8.62 2.28 -2.12
C LEU A 26 -7.21 1.96 -2.63
N ALA A 27 -6.61 2.82 -3.46
CA ALA A 27 -5.24 2.64 -3.94
C ALA A 27 -4.23 2.65 -2.79
N ARG A 28 -4.32 3.63 -1.87
CA ARG A 28 -3.48 3.66 -0.66
C ARG A 28 -3.69 2.44 0.23
N ARG A 29 -4.93 1.97 0.36
CA ARG A 29 -5.22 0.74 1.13
C ARG A 29 -4.60 -0.49 0.49
N LEU A 30 -4.61 -0.58 -0.84
CA LEU A 30 -3.96 -1.65 -1.59
C LEU A 30 -2.45 -1.64 -1.36
N GLU A 31 -1.80 -0.48 -1.45
CA GLU A 31 -0.35 -0.33 -1.20
C GLU A 31 0.05 -0.85 0.19
N LEU A 32 -0.71 -0.48 1.23
CA LEU A 32 -0.45 -0.96 2.60
C LEU A 32 -0.63 -2.49 2.73
N LEU A 33 -1.60 -3.08 2.03
CA LEU A 33 -1.79 -4.53 2.03
C LEU A 33 -0.66 -5.24 1.31
N GLU A 34 -0.21 -4.72 0.17
CA GLU A 34 0.90 -5.29 -0.59
C GLU A 34 2.21 -5.24 0.20
N GLN A 35 2.44 -4.15 0.94
CA GLN A 35 3.56 -4.05 1.86
C GLN A 35 3.47 -5.08 3.00
N SER A 36 2.30 -5.20 3.65
CA SER A 36 2.07 -6.20 4.71
C SER A 36 2.31 -7.63 4.22
N ILE A 37 1.81 -7.96 3.02
CA ILE A 37 2.01 -9.26 2.38
C ILE A 37 3.51 -9.52 2.15
N ALA A 38 4.24 -8.54 1.61
CA ALA A 38 5.67 -8.66 1.35
C ALA A 38 6.47 -8.89 2.63
N ASP A 39 6.09 -8.21 3.72
CA ASP A 39 6.73 -8.36 5.02
C ASP A 39 6.43 -9.75 5.64
N GLY A 40 5.19 -10.23 5.54
CA GLY A 40 4.80 -11.57 5.96
C GLY A 40 5.55 -12.67 5.18
N GLU A 41 5.67 -12.53 3.87
CA GLU A 41 6.45 -13.45 3.03
C GLU A 41 7.95 -13.43 3.38
N ARG A 42 8.51 -12.24 3.65
CA ARG A 42 9.90 -12.11 4.11
C ARG A 42 10.10 -12.83 5.45
N ALA A 43 9.18 -12.65 6.40
CA ALA A 43 9.21 -13.35 7.68
C ALA A 43 9.15 -14.87 7.53
N LEU A 44 8.37 -15.39 6.55
CA LEU A 44 8.29 -16.82 6.27
C LEU A 44 9.52 -17.41 5.58
N ARG A 45 10.27 -16.61 4.81
CA ARG A 45 11.50 -17.05 4.15
C ARG A 45 12.74 -16.92 5.04
N GLY A 46 12.66 -16.10 6.09
CA GLY A 46 13.85 -15.58 6.76
C GLY A 46 14.52 -14.51 5.89
N ALA A 47 15.46 -13.77 6.49
CA ALA A 47 16.15 -12.68 5.81
C ALA A 47 17.54 -12.45 6.42
N THR A 48 18.33 -11.61 5.78
CA THR A 48 19.51 -11.02 6.39
C THR A 48 19.13 -9.63 6.87
N ASP A 49 19.40 -9.31 8.14
CA ASP A 49 19.26 -7.95 8.66
C ASP A 49 20.25 -7.03 7.92
N PRO A 50 19.77 -6.02 7.18
CA PRO A 50 20.63 -5.15 6.39
C PRO A 50 21.58 -4.30 7.24
N VAL A 51 21.26 -4.07 8.53
CA VAL A 51 22.09 -3.26 9.42
C VAL A 51 23.20 -4.09 10.04
N SER A 52 22.88 -5.26 10.61
CA SER A 52 23.87 -6.08 11.32
C SER A 52 24.50 -7.19 10.46
N GLY A 53 23.97 -7.46 9.27
CA GLY A 53 24.38 -8.58 8.42
C GLY A 53 24.01 -9.96 8.98
N ARG A 54 23.26 -10.03 10.08
CA ARG A 54 22.88 -11.29 10.74
C ARG A 54 21.72 -11.96 10.04
N LEU A 55 21.73 -13.29 10.02
CA LEU A 55 20.59 -14.07 9.56
C LEU A 55 19.45 -13.99 10.57
N VAL A 56 18.31 -13.52 10.11
CA VAL A 56 17.01 -13.59 10.80
C VAL A 56 16.34 -14.89 10.34
N PRO A 57 16.15 -15.87 11.24
CA PRO A 57 15.55 -17.14 10.86
C PRO A 57 14.09 -16.95 10.43
N PRO A 58 13.56 -17.85 9.59
CA PRO A 58 12.13 -17.88 9.26
C PRO A 58 11.24 -17.97 10.50
N ALA A 59 10.03 -17.41 10.43
CA ALA A 59 8.99 -17.58 11.43
C ALA A 59 8.65 -19.07 11.65
N ARG A 60 8.42 -19.45 12.91
CA ARG A 60 8.14 -20.84 13.33
C ARG A 60 7.00 -20.90 14.34
N GLY A 61 6.43 -22.10 14.52
CA GLY A 61 5.36 -22.37 15.49
C GLY A 61 4.11 -21.52 15.23
N GLY A 62 3.40 -21.14 16.31
CA GLY A 62 2.17 -20.36 16.22
C GLY A 62 2.33 -19.00 15.50
N TYR A 63 3.52 -18.38 15.57
CA TYR A 63 3.78 -17.15 14.82
C TYR A 63 3.74 -17.38 13.29
N ARG A 64 4.27 -18.50 12.82
CA ARG A 64 4.19 -18.89 11.39
C ARG A 64 2.73 -19.12 10.98
N GLU A 65 1.96 -19.81 11.80
CA GLU A 65 0.54 -20.10 11.53
C GLU A 65 -0.28 -18.81 11.46
N GLN A 66 -0.01 -17.86 12.36
CA GLN A 66 -0.62 -16.54 12.34
C GLN A 66 -0.29 -15.78 11.05
N ILE A 67 0.99 -15.77 10.61
CA ILE A 67 1.37 -15.12 9.35
C ILE A 67 0.63 -15.75 8.16
N LEU A 68 0.56 -17.08 8.10
CA LEU A 68 -0.13 -17.77 7.00
C LEU A 68 -1.62 -17.45 6.97
N SER A 69 -2.27 -17.40 8.15
CA SER A 69 -3.67 -17.00 8.28
C SER A 69 -3.89 -15.57 7.80
N ASN A 70 -3.07 -14.63 8.26
CA ASN A 70 -3.13 -13.23 7.85
C ASN A 70 -2.94 -13.08 6.33
N LEU A 71 -1.92 -13.73 5.76
CA LEU A 71 -1.63 -13.67 4.32
C LEU A 71 -2.81 -14.15 3.47
N ALA A 72 -3.55 -15.17 3.92
CA ALA A 72 -4.74 -15.63 3.21
C ALA A 72 -5.82 -14.54 3.13
N VAL A 73 -6.08 -13.86 4.25
CA VAL A 73 -7.05 -12.77 4.33
C VAL A 73 -6.59 -11.54 3.54
N GLU A 74 -5.34 -11.12 3.71
CA GLU A 74 -4.78 -9.93 3.06
C GLU A 74 -4.74 -10.08 1.54
N ARG A 75 -4.38 -11.26 1.01
CA ARG A 75 -4.42 -11.52 -0.43
C ARG A 75 -5.83 -11.46 -0.99
N ALA A 76 -6.80 -12.09 -0.31
CA ALA A 76 -8.20 -12.04 -0.72
C ALA A 76 -8.76 -10.60 -0.73
N LEU A 77 -8.37 -9.78 0.25
CA LEU A 77 -8.75 -8.37 0.32
C LEU A 77 -8.07 -7.55 -0.78
N ALA A 78 -6.76 -7.74 -1.00
CA ALA A 78 -6.01 -7.07 -2.06
C ALA A 78 -6.63 -7.35 -3.44
N ASP A 79 -6.98 -8.61 -3.73
CA ASP A 79 -7.64 -8.99 -4.98
C ASP A 79 -9.01 -8.34 -5.13
N THR A 80 -9.76 -8.19 -4.04
CA THR A 80 -11.05 -7.50 -4.05
C THR A 80 -10.90 -6.02 -4.36
N ILE A 81 -9.92 -5.34 -3.75
CA ILE A 81 -9.63 -3.94 -4.03
C ILE A 81 -9.15 -3.75 -5.46
N ARG A 82 -8.26 -4.62 -5.97
CA ARG A 82 -7.80 -4.59 -7.37
C ARG A 82 -8.97 -4.68 -8.35
N ARG A 83 -9.91 -5.60 -8.11
CA ARG A 83 -11.14 -5.72 -8.93
C ARG A 83 -11.98 -4.47 -8.87
N ALA A 84 -12.19 -3.89 -7.68
CA ALA A 84 -12.98 -2.67 -7.51
C ALA A 84 -12.36 -1.46 -8.23
N LEU A 85 -11.03 -1.31 -8.17
CA LEU A 85 -10.30 -0.27 -8.89
C LEU A 85 -10.36 -0.50 -10.41
N ALA A 86 -10.25 -1.76 -10.87
CA ALA A 86 -10.33 -2.09 -12.30
C ALA A 86 -11.73 -1.84 -12.88
N SER A 87 -12.80 -2.10 -12.12
CA SER A 87 -14.19 -1.84 -12.56
C SER A 87 -14.55 -0.35 -12.64
N ARG A 88 -13.70 0.54 -12.12
CA ARG A 88 -13.89 2.00 -12.11
C ARG A 88 -13.08 2.71 -13.21
N ARG A 89 -12.25 1.97 -13.97
CA ARG A 89 -11.50 2.47 -15.13
C ARG A 89 -12.30 2.26 -16.41
#